data_AF-A0A357A3I4-F1
#
_entry.id   AF-A0A357A3I4-F1
#
_cell.length_a   1.000
_cell.length_b   1.000
_cell.length_c   1.000
_cell.angle_alpha   90.00
_cell.angle_beta   90.00
_cell.angle_gamma   90.00
#
_symmetry.space_group_name_H-M   'P 1'
#
loop_
_entity.id
_entity.type
_entity.pdbx_description
1 polymer ?
#
loop_
_entity_poly.entity_id
_entity_poly.type
_entity_poly.pdbx_seq_one_letter_code
_entity_poly.pdbx_strand_id
1 'polypeptide(L)'
;MAIIGGIYAPNTPTLIGDLGVRHPATEKALQDLGERVRAQSTIDAALVVSPHFVTAQGFGLVGTSEMRQLFDFQGFPPEFYQVRYMPPGAPRIAQQLLSVCTQALIP
;
A
#
# COMPACT_ATOMS: atom_id res chain seq x y z
N MET A 1 10.70 7.79 -16.21
CA MET A 1 9.88 7.98 -15.00
C MET A 1 10.82 8.35 -13.88
N ALA A 2 10.51 9.36 -13.07
CA ALA A 2 11.37 9.82 -11.99
C ALA A 2 10.73 9.49 -10.64
N ILE A 3 11.55 9.16 -9.64
CA ILE A 3 11.10 9.10 -8.25
C ILE A 3 10.98 10.56 -7.78
N ILE A 4 9.77 10.99 -7.47
CA ILE A 4 9.50 12.38 -7.06
C ILE A 4 9.45 12.57 -5.54
N GLY A 5 9.53 11.48 -4.77
CA GLY A 5 9.50 11.51 -3.31
C GLY A 5 9.43 10.11 -2.69
N GLY A 6 9.53 10.07 -1.36
CA GLY A 6 9.39 8.86 -0.56
C GLY A 6 8.66 9.17 0.75
N ILE A 7 7.84 8.23 1.21
CA ILE A 7 7.05 8.35 2.43
C ILE A 7 7.30 7.11 3.28
N TYR A 8 7.55 7.33 4.57
CA TYR A 8 7.50 6.29 5.59
C TYR A 8 6.23 6.49 6.43
N ALA A 9 5.37 5.47 6.49
CA ALA A 9 4.11 5.53 7.20
C ALA A 9 3.94 4.30 8.11
N PRO A 10 3.30 4.45 9.29
CA PRO A 10 2.94 3.32 10.12
C PRO A 10 1.91 2.43 9.42
N ASN A 11 1.98 1.13 9.67
CA ASN A 11 1.12 0.11 9.05
C ASN A 11 0.26 -0.67 10.07
N THR A 12 0.12 -0.16 11.30
CA THR A 12 -0.66 -0.84 12.35
C THR A 12 -2.14 -0.96 11.96
N PRO A 13 -2.78 -2.13 12.17
CA PRO A 13 -4.20 -2.31 11.91
C PRO A 13 -5.10 -1.40 12.77
N THR A 14 -4.60 -0.89 13.90
CA THR A 14 -5.31 0.07 14.77
C THR A 14 -5.55 1.43 14.13
N LEU A 15 -4.98 1.71 12.95
CA LEU A 15 -5.29 2.89 12.14
C LEU A 15 -6.47 2.68 11.18
N ILE A 16 -7.05 1.48 11.15
CA ILE A 16 -8.17 1.13 10.27
C ILE A 16 -9.44 1.07 11.13
N GLY A 17 -10.36 2.01 10.92
CA GLY A 17 -11.62 2.06 11.67
C GLY A 17 -11.44 2.33 13.16
N ASP A 18 -12.48 2.04 13.94
CA ASP A 18 -12.45 2.15 15.41
C ASP A 18 -12.35 0.76 16.04
N LEU A 19 -11.15 0.40 16.51
CA LEU A 19 -10.89 -0.86 17.21
C LEU A 19 -10.92 -0.71 18.74
N GLY A 20 -11.59 0.32 19.26
CA GLY A 20 -11.56 0.68 20.68
C GLY A 20 -10.30 1.43 21.10
N VAL A 21 -9.40 1.70 20.14
CA VAL A 21 -8.22 2.56 20.29
C VAL A 21 -8.18 3.49 19.10
N ARG A 22 -7.93 4.79 19.34
CA ARG A 22 -7.89 5.82 18.30
C ARG A 22 -6.54 6.52 18.29
N HIS A 23 -6.09 6.89 17.09
CA HIS A 23 -4.82 7.58 16.89
C HIS A 23 -5.04 8.90 16.13
N PRO A 24 -5.86 9.83 16.64
CA PRO A 24 -6.36 10.96 15.87
C PRO A 24 -5.24 11.87 15.32
N ALA A 25 -4.15 12.06 16.07
CA ALA A 25 -3.00 12.82 15.60
C ALA A 25 -2.30 12.14 14.41
N THR A 26 -2.12 10.82 14.47
CA THR A 26 -1.51 10.03 13.39
C THR A 26 -2.41 9.96 12.17
N GLU A 27 -3.71 9.71 12.38
CA GLU A 27 -4.74 9.71 11.33
C GLU A 27 -4.72 11.05 10.57
N LYS A 28 -4.78 12.17 11.30
CA LYS A 28 -4.73 13.52 10.73
C LYS A 28 -3.42 13.78 9.99
N ALA A 29 -2.28 13.40 10.56
CA ALA A 29 -0.97 13.62 9.94
C ALA A 29 -0.83 12.86 8.60
N LEU A 30 -1.37 11.64 8.51
CA LEU A 30 -1.38 10.85 7.28
C LEU A 30 -2.33 11.42 6.22
N GLN A 31 -3.50 11.91 6.63
CA GLN A 31 -4.43 12.60 5.73
C GLN A 31 -3.78 13.87 5.15
N ASP A 32 -3.21 14.72 6.00
CA ASP A 32 -2.55 15.96 5.59
C ASP A 32 -1.35 15.68 4.67
N LEU A 33 -0.61 14.60 4.92
CA LEU A 33 0.47 14.17 4.03
C LEU A 33 -0.06 13.78 2.65
N GLY A 34 -1.13 12.98 2.59
CA GLY A 34 -1.76 12.61 1.33
C GLY A 34 -2.26 13.83 0.54
N GLU A 35 -2.83 14.81 1.22
CA GLU A 35 -3.28 16.07 0.61
C GLU A 35 -2.11 16.88 0.04
N ARG A 36 -1.02 17.05 0.80
CA ARG A 36 0.18 17.76 0.32
C ARG A 36 0.79 17.10 -0.90
N VAL A 37 0.92 15.77 -0.89
CA VAL A 37 1.48 15.01 -2.03
C VAL A 37 0.63 15.22 -3.29
N ARG A 38 -0.69 15.14 -3.17
CA ARG A 38 -1.62 15.38 -4.29
C ARG A 38 -1.59 16.82 -4.79
N ALA A 39 -1.39 17.80 -3.91
CA ALA A 39 -1.35 19.20 -4.28
C ALA A 39 -0.05 19.61 -4.98
N GLN A 40 1.07 18.96 -4.66
CA GLN A 40 2.39 19.30 -5.20
C GLN A 40 2.70 18.64 -6.54
N SER A 41 2.19 17.42 -6.75
CA SER A 41 2.59 16.61 -7.89
C SER A 41 1.49 15.68 -8.38
N THR A 42 1.39 15.52 -9.69
CA THR A 42 0.70 14.37 -10.30
C THR A 42 1.57 13.13 -10.13
N ILE A 43 1.01 12.06 -9.55
CA ILE A 43 1.69 10.78 -9.38
C ILE A 43 1.11 9.73 -10.33
N ASP A 44 1.98 9.10 -11.13
CA ASP A 44 1.58 8.01 -12.04
C ASP A 44 1.38 6.68 -11.30
N ALA A 45 2.13 6.45 -10.23
CA ALA A 45 2.01 5.29 -9.35
C ALA A 45 2.63 5.56 -7.97
N ALA A 46 2.18 4.79 -6.98
CA ALA A 46 2.84 4.64 -5.69
C ALA A 46 3.40 3.21 -5.59
N LEU A 47 4.72 3.07 -5.44
CA LEU A 47 5.35 1.79 -5.10
C LEU A 47 5.31 1.62 -3.58
N VAL A 48 4.58 0.61 -3.11
CA VAL A 48 4.43 0.32 -1.68
C VAL A 48 5.31 -0.86 -1.32
N VAL A 49 6.21 -0.66 -0.36
CA VAL A 49 7.03 -1.71 0.24
C VAL A 49 6.58 -1.89 1.68
N SER A 50 6.21 -3.11 2.06
CA SER A 50 5.68 -3.42 3.39
C SER A 50 6.52 -4.49 4.06
N PRO A 51 6.88 -4.33 5.35
CA PRO A 51 7.56 -5.38 6.11
C PRO A 51 6.70 -6.63 6.32
N HIS A 52 5.38 -6.54 6.11
CA HIS A 52 4.46 -7.67 6.21
C HIS A 52 4.11 -8.28 4.85
N PHE A 53 4.66 -7.76 3.74
CA PHE A 53 4.54 -8.43 2.45
C PHE A 53 5.62 -9.50 2.34
N VAL A 54 5.26 -10.73 2.69
CA VAL A 54 6.17 -11.87 2.71
C VAL A 54 5.76 -12.87 1.64
N THR A 55 6.71 -13.23 0.78
CA THR A 55 6.59 -14.29 -0.21
C THR A 55 7.24 -15.57 0.30
N ALA A 56 6.68 -16.72 -0.09
CA ALA A 56 7.25 -18.01 0.29
C ALA A 56 8.65 -18.24 -0.30
N GLN A 57 8.92 -17.65 -1.47
CA GLN A 57 10.20 -17.75 -2.17
C GLN A 57 10.48 -16.43 -2.88
N GLY A 58 11.75 -15.98 -2.80
CA GLY A 58 12.27 -14.85 -3.57
C GLY A 58 11.53 -13.53 -3.37
N PHE A 59 11.75 -12.62 -4.28
CA PHE A 59 11.14 -11.30 -4.36
C PHE A 59 9.73 -11.38 -4.96
N GLY A 60 8.76 -10.77 -4.28
CA GLY A 60 7.40 -10.63 -4.78
C GLY A 60 7.11 -9.25 -5.34
N LEU A 61 6.34 -9.20 -6.42
CA LEU A 61 5.75 -7.96 -6.93
C LEU A 61 4.26 -8.21 -7.19
N VAL A 62 3.40 -7.36 -6.63
CA VAL A 62 1.96 -7.36 -6.95
C VAL A 62 1.68 -6.22 -7.92
N GLY A 63 1.32 -6.57 -9.16
CA GLY A 63 1.00 -5.63 -10.24
C GLY A 63 -0.45 -5.68 -10.73
N THR A 64 -1.24 -6.63 -10.22
CA THR A 64 -2.60 -6.92 -10.69
C THR A 64 -3.61 -5.93 -10.12
N SER A 65 -4.60 -5.56 -10.93
CA SER A 65 -5.76 -4.77 -10.54
C SER A 65 -6.99 -5.26 -11.31
N GLU A 66 -8.16 -5.46 -10.69
CA GLU A 66 -8.41 -5.32 -9.24
C GLU A 66 -7.79 -6.47 -8.43
N MET A 67 -7.41 -6.19 -7.18
CA MET A 67 -6.91 -7.22 -6.26
C MET A 67 -8.07 -7.88 -5.52
N ARG A 68 -8.03 -9.21 -5.40
CA ARG A 68 -8.96 -9.93 -4.51
C ARG A 68 -8.54 -9.67 -3.06
N GLN A 69 -9.34 -8.89 -2.33
CA GLN A 69 -9.15 -8.70 -0.90
C GLN A 69 -9.63 -9.92 -0.13
N LEU A 70 -8.79 -10.44 0.76
CA LEU A 70 -9.07 -11.53 1.68
C LEU A 70 -8.83 -11.04 3.11
N PHE A 71 -9.70 -11.44 4.02
CA PHE A 71 -9.48 -11.25 5.46
C PHE A 71 -9.05 -12.59 6.04
N ASP A 72 -7.74 -12.75 6.25
CA ASP A 72 -7.12 -13.96 6.81
C ASP A 72 -6.98 -13.92 8.33
N PHE A 73 -7.77 -13.06 8.98
CA PHE A 73 -7.80 -12.86 10.43
C PHE A 73 -9.23 -12.79 10.96
N GLN A 74 -9.40 -13.11 12.25
CA GLN A 74 -10.71 -13.19 12.92
C GLN A 74 -10.69 -12.47 14.28
N GLY A 75 -11.87 -12.17 14.82
CA GLY A 75 -12.03 -11.58 16.15
C GLY A 75 -12.12 -10.06 16.21
N PHE A 76 -12.20 -9.38 15.05
CA PHE A 76 -12.38 -7.93 14.97
C PHE A 76 -13.87 -7.55 14.86
N PRO A 77 -14.23 -6.29 15.13
CA PRO A 77 -15.58 -5.79 14.88
C PRO A 77 -16.01 -5.94 13.41
N PRO A 78 -17.32 -6.15 13.11
CA PRO A 78 -17.83 -6.34 11.75
C PRO A 78 -17.44 -5.25 10.76
N GLU A 79 -17.27 -4.01 11.22
CA GLU A 79 -16.91 -2.83 10.41
C GLU A 79 -15.54 -3.00 9.77
N PHE A 80 -14.62 -3.70 10.43
CA PHE A 80 -13.27 -3.95 9.91
C PHE A 80 -13.29 -4.82 8.64
N TYR A 81 -14.26 -5.74 8.55
CA TYR A 81 -14.46 -6.61 7.38
C TYR A 81 -15.20 -5.91 6.23
N GLN A 82 -15.71 -4.69 6.45
CA GLN A 82 -16.39 -3.89 5.43
C GLN A 82 -15.44 -2.96 4.68
N VAL A 83 -14.24 -2.69 5.23
CA VAL A 83 -13.22 -1.90 4.54
C VAL A 83 -12.87 -2.58 3.22
N ARG A 84 -12.89 -1.81 2.13
CA ARG A 84 -12.51 -2.26 0.79
C ARG A 84 -11.32 -1.44 0.31
N TYR A 85 -10.20 -2.10 0.09
CA TYR A 85 -9.01 -1.53 -0.53
C TYR A 85 -8.96 -1.95 -2.00
N MET A 86 -9.38 -1.05 -2.88
CA MET A 86 -9.41 -1.23 -4.33
C MET A 86 -8.49 -0.22 -5.01
N PRO A 87 -7.15 -0.37 -4.89
CA PRO A 87 -6.25 0.53 -5.60
C PRO A 87 -6.42 0.31 -7.12
N PRO A 88 -6.36 1.37 -7.93
CA PRO A 88 -6.50 1.26 -9.38
C PRO A 88 -5.36 0.45 -10.02
N GLY A 89 -4.23 0.29 -9.31
CA GLY A 89 -3.02 -0.33 -9.84
C GLY A 89 -2.30 0.55 -10.87
N ALA A 90 -1.14 0.09 -11.33
CA ALA A 90 -0.40 0.74 -12.40
C ALA A 90 0.23 -0.32 -13.34
N PRO A 91 -0.57 -0.99 -14.20
CA PRO A 91 -0.14 -2.20 -14.91
C PRO A 91 1.13 -2.01 -15.75
N ARG A 92 1.25 -0.87 -16.45
CA ARG A 92 2.43 -0.54 -17.25
C ARG A 92 3.69 -0.42 -16.38
N ILE A 93 3.56 0.23 -15.22
CA ILE A 93 4.68 0.43 -14.29
C ILE A 93 5.06 -0.90 -13.63
N ALA A 94 4.08 -1.73 -13.27
CA ALA A 94 4.33 -3.07 -12.74
C ALA A 94 5.11 -3.96 -13.73
N GLN A 95 4.74 -3.93 -15.02
CA GLN A 95 5.48 -4.67 -16.07
C GLN A 95 6.92 -4.17 -16.22
N GLN A 96 7.14 -2.85 -16.14
CA GLN A 96 8.48 -2.27 -16.19
C GLN A 96 9.32 -2.68 -14.97
N LEU A 97 8.75 -2.64 -13.77
CA LEU A 97 9.42 -3.08 -12.54
C LEU A 97 9.81 -4.55 -12.61
N LEU A 98 8.89 -5.42 -13.05
CA LEU A 98 9.19 -6.84 -13.24
C LEU A 98 10.36 -7.04 -14.21
N SER A 99 10.35 -6.33 -15.35
CA SER A 99 11.43 -6.41 -16.34
C SER A 99 12.79 -6.03 -15.74
N VAL A 100 12.84 -4.95 -14.95
CA VAL A 100 14.06 -4.49 -14.28
C VAL A 100 14.51 -5.49 -13.21
N CYS A 101 13.61 -6.01 -12.39
CA CYS A 101 13.93 -7.02 -11.37
C CYS A 101 14.53 -8.29 -11.99
N THR A 102 13.96 -8.76 -13.11
CA THR A 102 14.49 -9.92 -13.83
C THR A 102 15.89 -9.63 -14.39
N GLN A 103 16.12 -8.46 -14.98
CA GLN A 103 17.43 -8.08 -15.52
C GLN A 103 18.49 -7.92 -14.42
N ALA A 104 18.09 -7.41 -13.26
CA ALA A 104 18.95 -7.24 -12.10
C ALA A 104 19.18 -8.54 -11.31
N LEU A 105 18.61 -9.67 -11.77
CA LEU A 105 18.71 -10.97 -11.10
C LEU A 105 18.29 -10.89 -9.63
N ILE A 106 17.25 -10.11 -9.33
CA ILE A 106 16.67 -10.09 -7.99
C ILE A 106 16.09 -11.48 -7.73
N PRO A 107 16.53 -12.16 -6.66
CA PRO A 107 16.19 -13.55 -6.37
C PRO A 107 14.69 -13.73 -6.10
#